data_AF-A0A660PVQ4-F1
#
_entry.id   AF-A0A660PVQ4-F1
#
_cell.length_a   1.000
_cell.length_b   1.000
_cell.length_c   1.000
_cell.angle_alpha   90.00
_cell.angle_beta   90.00
_cell.angle_gamma   90.00
#
_symmetry.space_group_name_H-M   'P 1'
#
loop_
_entity.id
_entity.type
_entity.pdbx_description
1 polymer ?
#
loop_
_entity_poly.entity_id
_entity_poly.type
_entity_poly.pdbx_seq_one_letter_code
_entity_poly.pdbx_strand_id
1 'polypeptide(L)'
;MSLKNIDEILKKAEQGITGFLNDSRDAGRIDDQLYQIALDNTFAKLKAWLEDPNIDKISPNLKKGIVDAVEAGRWEQLVNAFRQNVRFGTGGIRGMMAFDKASIEKMKDGKDGIKSDFLRGPNTINDLVMLMTTAGVAKFGKAQKPPLEKVVVGYDSRVRGHDFARAVAEVFLGYGYSVYFFDAPCPYPEV
;
A
#
# COMPACT_ATOMS: atom_id res chain seq x y z
N MET A 1 14.31 10.90 10.20
CA MET A 1 15.46 10.45 9.39
C MET A 1 16.21 11.69 8.93
N SER A 2 17.54 11.76 9.06
CA SER A 2 18.32 12.91 8.57
C SER A 2 18.30 12.95 7.03
N LEU A 3 18.28 14.15 6.43
CA LEU A 3 18.34 14.33 4.97
C LEU A 3 19.57 13.65 4.34
N LYS A 4 20.70 13.56 5.05
CA LYS A 4 21.90 12.84 4.55
C LYS A 4 21.70 11.34 4.40
N ASN A 5 20.78 10.75 5.16
CA ASN A 5 20.51 9.32 5.13
C ASN A 5 19.56 8.96 3.97
N ILE A 6 18.64 9.87 3.57
CA ILE A 6 17.69 9.55 2.50
C ILE A 6 18.34 9.47 1.12
N ASP A 7 19.30 10.35 0.82
CA ASP A 7 20.02 10.34 -0.46
C ASP A 7 20.86 9.05 -0.64
N GLU A 8 21.50 8.59 0.44
CA GLU A 8 22.24 7.32 0.44
C GLU A 8 21.32 6.13 0.21
N ILE A 9 20.15 6.11 0.87
CA ILE A 9 19.13 5.07 0.66
C ILE A 9 18.61 5.10 -0.77
N LEU A 10 18.31 6.27 -1.34
CA LEU A 10 17.82 6.39 -2.71
C LEU A 10 18.86 5.91 -3.72
N LYS A 11 20.13 6.29 -3.55
CA LYS A 11 21.22 5.80 -4.40
C LYS A 11 21.37 4.29 -4.33
N LYS A 12 21.33 3.72 -3.11
CA LYS A 12 21.39 2.26 -2.93
C LYS A 12 20.18 1.56 -3.55
N ALA A 13 18.99 2.13 -3.43
CA ALA A 13 17.78 1.60 -4.02
C ALA A 13 17.83 1.61 -5.55
N GLU A 14 18.25 2.72 -6.17
CA GLU A 14 18.38 2.83 -7.63
C GLU A 14 19.32 1.76 -8.18
N GLN A 15 20.52 1.66 -7.62
CA GLN A 15 21.53 0.68 -8.02
C GLN A 15 21.04 -0.77 -7.81
N GLY A 16 20.46 -1.06 -6.65
CA GLY A 16 19.99 -2.40 -6.30
C GLY A 16 18.82 -2.87 -7.16
N ILE A 17 17.85 -1.98 -7.42
CA ILE A 17 16.69 -2.26 -8.29
C ILE A 17 17.15 -2.51 -9.72
N THR A 18 17.96 -1.63 -10.30
CA THR A 18 18.44 -1.79 -11.68
C THR A 18 19.27 -3.06 -11.83
N GLY A 19 20.17 -3.34 -10.89
CA GLY A 19 20.96 -4.58 -10.89
C GLY A 19 20.09 -5.83 -10.87
N PHE A 20 19.14 -5.92 -9.92
CA PHE A 20 18.23 -7.05 -9.83
C PHE A 20 17.37 -7.26 -11.08
N LEU A 21 16.89 -6.17 -11.70
CA LEU A 21 16.09 -6.25 -12.93
C LEU A 21 16.91 -6.75 -14.12
N ASN A 22 18.14 -6.23 -14.29
CA ASN A 22 19.06 -6.71 -15.32
C ASN A 22 19.34 -8.21 -15.13
N ASP A 23 19.75 -8.62 -13.94
CA ASP A 23 20.05 -10.02 -13.62
C ASP A 23 18.84 -10.93 -13.83
N SER A 24 17.63 -10.43 -13.57
CA SER A 24 16.40 -11.21 -13.74
C SER A 24 15.96 -11.35 -15.18
N ARG A 25 16.14 -10.30 -16.00
CA ARG A 25 15.91 -10.38 -17.44
C ARG A 25 16.93 -11.28 -18.11
N ASP A 26 18.21 -11.09 -17.82
CA ASP A 26 19.31 -11.85 -18.43
C ASP A 26 19.25 -13.34 -18.05
N ALA A 27 18.74 -13.67 -16.86
CA ALA A 27 18.45 -15.05 -16.45
C ALA A 27 17.10 -15.60 -16.96
N GLY A 28 16.34 -14.85 -17.76
CA GLY A 28 15.05 -15.27 -18.31
C GLY A 28 13.92 -15.42 -17.29
N ARG A 29 14.05 -14.84 -16.09
CA ARG A 29 13.02 -14.88 -15.04
C ARG A 29 11.86 -13.93 -15.31
N ILE A 30 12.10 -12.88 -16.10
CA ILE A 30 11.10 -11.89 -16.53
C ILE A 30 11.27 -11.60 -18.02
N ASP A 31 10.16 -11.27 -18.68
CA ASP A 31 10.17 -10.82 -20.07
C ASP A 31 10.53 -9.32 -20.19
N ASP A 32 10.79 -8.87 -21.43
CA ASP A 32 11.17 -7.48 -21.72
C ASP A 32 10.07 -6.48 -21.34
N GLN A 33 8.80 -6.88 -21.43
CA GLN A 33 7.68 -6.01 -21.09
C GLN A 33 7.64 -5.74 -19.58
N LEU A 34 7.75 -6.80 -18.76
CA LEU A 34 7.81 -6.72 -17.31
C LEU A 34 9.07 -5.99 -16.84
N TYR A 35 10.21 -6.24 -17.49
CA TYR A 35 11.45 -5.53 -17.24
C TYR A 35 11.26 -4.02 -17.44
N GLN A 36 10.74 -3.59 -18.59
CA GLN A 36 10.58 -2.18 -18.90
C GLN A 36 9.60 -1.49 -17.93
N ILE A 37 8.45 -2.13 -17.67
CA ILE A 37 7.48 -1.62 -16.68
C ILE A 37 8.14 -1.46 -15.31
N ALA A 38 8.91 -2.45 -14.85
CA ALA A 38 9.54 -2.39 -13.54
C ALA A 38 10.63 -1.31 -13.49
N LEU A 39 11.45 -1.18 -14.55
CA LEU A 39 12.51 -0.18 -14.64
C LEU A 39 11.95 1.24 -14.58
N ASP A 40 10.89 1.51 -15.35
CA ASP A 40 10.29 2.85 -15.45
C ASP A 40 9.61 3.28 -14.14
N ASN A 41 9.05 2.34 -13.39
CA ASN A 41 8.14 2.65 -12.29
C ASN A 41 8.76 2.50 -10.90
N THR A 42 9.58 1.46 -10.69
CA THR A 42 9.92 1.00 -9.33
C THR A 42 10.65 2.08 -8.53
N PHE A 43 11.76 2.59 -9.06
CA PHE A 43 12.56 3.59 -8.36
C PHE A 43 11.80 4.91 -8.22
N ALA A 44 11.16 5.38 -9.29
CA ALA A 44 10.40 6.63 -9.28
C ALA A 44 9.29 6.65 -8.22
N LYS A 45 8.52 5.56 -8.09
CA LYS A 45 7.45 5.44 -7.09
C LYS A 45 8.01 5.27 -5.67
N LEU A 46 9.07 4.49 -5.50
CA LEU A 46 9.74 4.33 -4.21
C LEU A 46 10.26 5.68 -3.70
N LYS A 47 10.94 6.43 -4.58
CA LYS A 47 11.45 7.78 -4.28
C LYS A 47 10.31 8.70 -3.86
N ALA A 48 9.23 8.75 -4.65
CA ALA A 48 8.07 9.58 -4.33
C ALA A 48 7.49 9.28 -2.93
N TRP A 49 7.42 8.01 -2.53
CA TRP A 49 6.93 7.62 -1.21
C TRP A 49 7.91 7.96 -0.08
N LEU A 50 9.22 7.84 -0.30
CA LEU A 50 10.21 8.23 0.71
C LEU A 50 10.26 9.76 0.91
N GLU A 51 10.07 10.53 -0.15
CA GLU A 51 10.15 11.99 -0.12
C GLU A 51 8.86 12.67 0.37
N ASP A 52 7.69 12.03 0.28
CA ASP A 52 6.41 12.66 0.69
C ASP A 52 6.30 12.81 2.22
N PRO A 53 6.32 14.04 2.79
CA PRO A 53 6.24 14.25 4.23
C PRO A 53 4.86 13.94 4.84
N ASN A 54 3.82 13.81 4.02
CA ASN A 54 2.47 13.49 4.52
C ASN A 54 2.32 12.02 4.90
N ILE A 55 3.13 11.14 4.29
CA ILE A 55 3.15 9.72 4.64
C ILE A 55 3.54 9.53 6.10
N ASP A 56 4.47 10.33 6.62
CA ASP A 56 4.89 10.25 8.04
C ASP A 56 3.75 10.57 9.01
N LYS A 57 2.78 11.40 8.59
CA LYS A 57 1.60 11.75 9.40
C LYS A 57 0.54 10.65 9.37
N ILE A 58 0.37 10.02 8.21
CA ILE A 58 -0.71 9.05 7.97
C ILE A 58 -0.29 7.64 8.39
N SER A 59 0.93 7.25 7.99
CA SER A 59 1.52 5.92 8.18
C SER A 59 2.98 6.03 8.66
N PRO A 60 3.19 6.37 9.95
CA PRO A 60 4.50 6.80 10.47
C PRO A 60 5.63 5.78 10.30
N ASN A 61 5.33 4.48 10.24
CA ASN A 61 6.34 3.43 10.10
C ASN A 61 6.53 2.92 8.66
N LEU A 62 5.80 3.47 7.68
CA LEU A 62 5.81 2.98 6.31
C LEU A 62 7.19 3.18 5.67
N LYS A 63 7.75 4.38 5.79
CA LYS A 63 9.08 4.68 5.23
C LYS A 63 10.17 3.82 5.85
N LYS A 64 10.07 3.52 7.15
CA LYS A 64 10.98 2.60 7.83
C LYS A 64 10.97 1.21 7.17
N GLY A 65 9.79 0.68 6.85
CA GLY A 65 9.67 -0.61 6.16
C GLY A 65 10.32 -0.64 4.77
N ILE A 66 10.28 0.49 4.04
CA ILE A 66 10.98 0.66 2.76
C ILE A 66 12.50 0.69 2.98
N VAL A 67 12.96 1.53 3.91
CA VAL A 67 14.39 1.68 4.24
C VAL A 67 15.00 0.35 4.66
N ASP A 68 14.37 -0.37 5.59
CA ASP A 68 14.85 -1.67 6.06
C ASP A 68 14.93 -2.69 4.90
N ALA A 69 14.00 -2.62 3.94
CA ALA A 69 14.04 -3.48 2.76
C ALA A 69 15.18 -3.13 1.79
N VAL A 70 15.47 -1.85 1.60
CA VAL A 70 16.62 -1.38 0.80
C VAL A 70 17.92 -1.78 1.47
N GLU A 71 18.02 -1.61 2.79
CA GLU A 71 19.22 -1.97 3.54
C GLU A 71 19.52 -3.46 3.47
N ALA A 72 18.49 -4.29 3.64
CA ALA A 72 18.55 -5.74 3.57
C ALA A 72 18.64 -6.30 2.14
N GLY A 73 18.61 -5.45 1.10
CA GLY A 73 18.73 -5.88 -0.29
C GLY A 73 17.56 -6.74 -0.81
N ARG A 74 16.34 -6.50 -0.30
CA ARG A 74 15.12 -7.24 -0.69
C ARG A 74 14.56 -6.77 -2.04
N TRP A 75 15.39 -6.79 -3.08
CA TRP A 75 15.12 -6.16 -4.37
C TRP A 75 13.89 -6.73 -5.08
N GLU A 76 13.68 -8.04 -5.04
CA GLU A 76 12.48 -8.66 -5.62
C GLU A 76 11.20 -8.15 -4.96
N GLN A 77 11.20 -8.04 -3.62
CA GLN A 77 10.03 -7.55 -2.88
C GLN A 77 9.79 -6.06 -3.15
N LEU A 78 10.86 -5.26 -3.22
CA LEU A 78 10.79 -3.84 -3.57
C LEU A 78 10.23 -3.63 -4.98
N VAL A 79 10.74 -4.37 -5.97
CA VAL A 79 10.20 -4.36 -7.34
C VAL A 79 8.73 -4.73 -7.34
N ASN A 80 8.36 -5.82 -6.66
CA ASN A 80 6.96 -6.24 -6.60
C ASN A 80 6.06 -5.21 -5.90
N ALA A 81 6.54 -4.52 -4.87
CA ALA A 81 5.79 -3.51 -4.13
C ALA A 81 5.60 -2.20 -4.92
N PHE A 82 6.55 -1.83 -5.79
CA PHE A 82 6.59 -0.51 -6.43
C PHE A 82 6.48 -0.51 -7.96
N ARG A 83 6.53 -1.64 -8.67
CA ARG A 83 6.45 -1.66 -10.14
C ARG A 83 5.13 -1.13 -10.72
N GLN A 84 4.05 -1.10 -9.95
CA GLN A 84 2.74 -0.59 -10.37
C GLN A 84 1.91 -0.13 -9.17
N ASN A 85 0.73 0.42 -9.44
CA ASN A 85 -0.28 0.63 -8.40
C ASN A 85 -1.22 -0.58 -8.37
N VAL A 86 -1.84 -0.85 -7.20
CA VAL A 86 -2.95 -1.79 -7.12
C VAL A 86 -4.05 -1.37 -8.10
N ARG A 87 -4.56 -2.32 -8.88
CA ARG A 87 -5.60 -2.05 -9.88
C ARG A 87 -6.98 -2.13 -9.23
N PHE A 88 -7.82 -1.14 -9.49
CA PHE A 88 -9.24 -1.18 -9.15
C PHE A 88 -9.97 -1.92 -10.28
N GLY A 89 -10.35 -3.18 -10.03
CA GLY A 89 -11.06 -4.03 -10.99
C GLY A 89 -12.54 -4.21 -10.66
N THR A 90 -13.20 -5.13 -11.38
CA THR A 90 -14.62 -5.48 -11.17
C THR A 90 -14.90 -6.01 -9.76
N GLY A 91 -13.90 -6.62 -9.11
CA GLY A 91 -13.98 -7.11 -7.73
C GLY A 91 -13.28 -6.21 -6.71
N GLY A 92 -13.15 -4.90 -6.99
CA GLY A 92 -12.44 -3.94 -6.15
C GLY A 92 -10.91 -4.01 -6.32
N ILE A 93 -10.19 -3.51 -5.31
CA ILE A 93 -8.72 -3.61 -5.23
C ILE A 93 -8.30 -4.91 -4.54
N ARG A 94 -7.28 -5.58 -5.09
CA ARG A 94 -6.73 -6.83 -4.53
C ARG A 94 -5.22 -6.83 -4.65
N GLY A 95 -4.53 -7.33 -3.62
CA GLY A 95 -3.08 -7.41 -3.59
C GLY A 95 -2.56 -8.07 -2.32
N MET A 96 -1.25 -8.25 -2.26
CA MET A 96 -0.58 -8.79 -1.07
C MET A 96 -0.58 -7.75 0.05
N MET A 97 -0.78 -8.18 1.29
CA MET A 97 -0.59 -7.31 2.47
C MET A 97 0.87 -7.27 2.93
N ALA A 98 1.60 -8.38 2.79
CA ALA A 98 3.03 -8.46 3.07
C ALA A 98 3.70 -9.57 2.24
N PHE A 99 5.03 -9.58 2.21
CA PHE A 99 5.84 -10.51 1.41
C PHE A 99 6.39 -11.70 2.21
N ASP A 100 6.21 -11.71 3.52
CA ASP A 100 6.73 -12.75 4.41
C ASP A 100 5.83 -12.92 5.65
N LYS A 101 5.95 -14.09 6.29
CA LYS A 101 5.14 -14.47 7.46
C LYS A 101 5.40 -13.55 8.65
N ALA A 102 6.65 -13.17 8.89
CA ALA A 102 7.04 -12.33 10.02
C ALA A 102 6.35 -10.96 9.95
N SER A 103 6.21 -10.38 8.75
CA SER A 103 5.49 -9.14 8.52
C SER A 103 3.98 -9.28 8.77
N ILE A 104 3.37 -10.42 8.43
CA ILE A 104 1.96 -10.70 8.75
C ILE A 104 1.76 -10.84 10.26
N GLU A 105 2.64 -11.57 10.95
CA GLU A 105 2.60 -11.71 12.41
C GLU A 105 2.78 -10.34 13.09
N LYS A 106 3.72 -9.52 12.60
CA LYS A 106 3.94 -8.15 13.07
C LYS A 106 2.69 -7.28 12.90
N MET A 107 2.01 -7.36 11.77
CA MET A 107 0.76 -6.64 11.53
C MET A 107 -0.40 -7.16 12.39
N LYS A 108 -0.48 -8.48 12.60
CA LYS A 108 -1.56 -9.14 13.33
C LYS A 108 -1.45 -8.85 14.83
N ASP A 109 -0.29 -9.14 15.42
CA ASP A 109 -0.07 -9.20 16.86
C ASP A 109 0.72 -7.99 17.38
N GLY A 110 1.32 -7.19 16.50
CA GLY A 110 2.05 -5.98 16.86
C GLY A 110 1.15 -4.83 17.27
N LYS A 111 1.68 -3.99 18.17
CA LYS A 111 0.99 -2.79 18.71
C LYS A 111 0.58 -1.79 17.63
N ASP A 112 1.36 -1.69 16.55
CA ASP A 112 1.14 -0.73 15.47
C ASP A 112 0.18 -1.25 14.39
N GLY A 113 -0.22 -2.54 14.46
CA GLY A 113 -1.23 -3.11 13.59
C GLY A 113 -0.94 -2.96 12.10
N ILE A 114 -1.94 -2.48 11.34
CA ILE A 114 -1.83 -2.17 9.90
C ILE A 114 -0.78 -1.10 9.57
N LYS A 115 -0.28 -0.38 10.59
CA LYS A 115 0.77 0.64 10.47
C LYS A 115 2.14 0.14 10.92
N SER A 116 2.37 -1.16 11.05
CA SER A 116 3.66 -1.70 11.48
C SER A 116 4.80 -1.43 10.47
N ASP A 117 6.03 -1.44 10.94
CA ASP A 117 7.27 -1.26 10.17
C ASP A 117 7.64 -2.54 9.39
N PHE A 118 7.00 -2.72 8.23
CA PHE A 118 7.36 -3.70 7.21
C PHE A 118 7.15 -3.13 5.81
N LEU A 119 7.74 -3.78 4.79
CA LEU A 119 7.73 -3.30 3.42
C LEU A 119 6.30 -3.22 2.88
N ARG A 120 5.89 -2.01 2.51
CA ARG A 120 4.62 -1.68 1.86
C ARG A 120 4.90 -0.77 0.68
N GLY A 121 4.09 -0.92 -0.36
CA GLY A 121 4.20 -0.15 -1.61
C GLY A 121 2.86 0.06 -2.29
N PRO A 122 2.80 0.84 -3.38
CA PRO A 122 1.55 1.11 -4.09
C PRO A 122 0.90 -0.14 -4.71
N ASN A 123 1.66 -1.23 -4.90
CA ASN A 123 1.15 -2.53 -5.34
C ASN A 123 0.83 -3.50 -4.18
N THR A 124 0.62 -3.00 -2.96
CA THR A 124 0.24 -3.81 -1.78
C THR A 124 -1.05 -3.28 -1.17
N ILE A 125 -1.80 -4.14 -0.48
CA ILE A 125 -2.92 -3.70 0.36
C ILE A 125 -2.34 -3.22 1.69
N ASN A 126 -2.42 -1.91 1.91
CA ASN A 126 -1.95 -1.25 3.12
C ASN A 126 -2.84 -0.03 3.44
N ASP A 127 -2.65 0.54 4.62
CA ASP A 127 -3.40 1.69 5.11
C ASP A 127 -3.35 2.88 4.14
N LEU A 128 -2.18 3.27 3.63
CA LEU A 128 -2.08 4.41 2.72
C LEU A 128 -2.86 4.18 1.42
N VAL A 129 -2.73 2.99 0.81
CA VAL A 129 -3.45 2.61 -0.41
C VAL A 129 -4.96 2.56 -0.17
N MET A 130 -5.40 2.01 0.96
CA MET A 130 -6.81 1.96 1.34
C MET A 130 -7.37 3.38 1.52
N LEU A 131 -6.67 4.24 2.26
CA LEU A 131 -7.10 5.62 2.52
C LEU A 131 -7.17 6.44 1.24
N MET A 132 -6.17 6.35 0.36
CA MET A 132 -6.17 7.04 -0.94
C MET A 132 -7.32 6.56 -1.84
N THR A 133 -7.54 5.24 -1.89
CA THR A 133 -8.62 4.65 -2.69
C THR A 133 -9.98 5.12 -2.17
N THR A 134 -10.20 5.05 -0.86
CA THR A 134 -11.44 5.51 -0.22
C THR A 134 -11.69 6.99 -0.44
N ALA A 135 -10.66 7.83 -0.35
CA ALA A 135 -10.80 9.26 -0.65
C ALA A 135 -11.24 9.49 -2.11
N GLY A 136 -10.73 8.69 -3.05
CA GLY A 136 -11.18 8.71 -4.45
C GLY A 136 -12.66 8.33 -4.60
N VAL A 137 -13.08 7.24 -3.94
CA VAL A 137 -14.48 6.78 -3.94
C VAL A 137 -15.42 7.83 -3.30
N ALA A 138 -15.03 8.40 -2.17
CA ALA A 138 -15.80 9.45 -1.49
C ALA A 138 -15.96 10.70 -2.37
N LYS A 139 -14.90 11.17 -3.02
CA LYS A 139 -14.99 12.28 -3.98
C LYS A 139 -15.91 11.96 -5.15
N PHE A 140 -15.78 10.76 -5.72
CA PHE A 140 -16.65 10.32 -6.81
C PHE A 140 -18.12 10.31 -6.40
N GLY A 141 -18.43 9.79 -5.20
CA GLY A 141 -19.79 9.75 -4.68
C GLY A 141 -20.37 11.16 -4.43
N LYS A 142 -19.56 12.10 -3.92
CA LYS A 142 -19.99 13.50 -3.74
C LYS A 142 -20.22 14.24 -5.05
N ALA A 143 -19.56 13.81 -6.14
CA ALA A 143 -19.75 14.38 -7.47
C ALA A 143 -21.02 13.88 -8.20
N GLN A 144 -21.71 12.86 -7.66
CA GLN A 144 -22.95 12.36 -8.26
C GLN A 144 -24.10 13.38 -8.15
N LYS A 145 -25.15 13.18 -8.95
CA LYS A 145 -26.35 14.02 -8.95
C LYS A 145 -27.61 13.14 -8.82
N PRO A 146 -28.24 13.07 -7.63
CA PRO A 146 -27.85 13.74 -6.38
C PRO A 146 -26.55 13.17 -5.77
N PRO A 147 -25.83 13.94 -4.92
CA PRO A 147 -24.66 13.44 -4.21
C PRO A 147 -25.00 12.23 -3.34
N LEU A 148 -24.08 11.27 -3.25
CA LEU A 148 -24.20 10.18 -2.29
C LEU A 148 -23.87 10.69 -0.88
N GLU A 149 -24.71 10.33 0.10
CA GLU A 149 -24.59 10.81 1.48
C GLU A 149 -24.38 9.68 2.50
N LYS A 150 -24.61 8.43 2.10
CA LYS A 150 -24.59 7.26 2.98
C LYS A 150 -23.65 6.21 2.42
N VAL A 151 -22.97 5.49 3.31
CA VAL A 151 -22.13 4.34 2.95
C VAL A 151 -22.28 3.25 4.00
N VAL A 152 -22.29 2.01 3.55
CA VAL A 152 -22.21 0.82 4.41
C VAL A 152 -20.78 0.29 4.32
N VAL A 153 -20.17 0.01 5.46
CA VAL A 153 -18.80 -0.50 5.55
C VAL A 153 -18.81 -1.81 6.34
N GLY A 154 -18.59 -2.91 5.64
CA GLY A 154 -18.40 -4.25 6.20
C GLY A 154 -16.97 -4.76 5.97
N TYR A 155 -16.65 -5.89 6.60
CA TYR A 155 -15.35 -6.56 6.48
C TYR A 155 -15.48 -8.06 6.72
N ASP A 156 -14.54 -8.85 6.21
CA ASP A 156 -14.48 -10.29 6.45
C ASP A 156 -13.37 -10.67 7.46
N SER A 157 -13.16 -11.98 7.66
CA SER A 157 -12.28 -12.53 8.69
C SER A 157 -10.77 -12.41 8.39
N ARG A 158 -10.37 -11.68 7.34
CA ARG A 158 -8.94 -11.49 7.04
C ARG A 158 -8.24 -10.71 8.15
N VAL A 159 -6.93 -10.94 8.26
CA VAL A 159 -6.05 -10.32 9.25
C VAL A 159 -6.26 -8.81 9.27
N ARG A 160 -6.64 -8.28 10.45
CA ARG A 160 -6.91 -6.87 10.71
C ARG A 160 -7.96 -6.23 9.78
N GLY A 161 -8.89 -7.02 9.23
CA GLY A 161 -10.00 -6.54 8.39
C GLY A 161 -10.82 -5.43 9.06
N HIS A 162 -11.12 -5.59 10.36
CA HIS A 162 -11.78 -4.57 11.17
C HIS A 162 -11.03 -3.22 11.16
N ASP A 163 -9.70 -3.23 11.28
CA ASP A 163 -8.91 -1.98 11.34
C ASP A 163 -8.88 -1.27 10.00
N PHE A 164 -8.79 -2.02 8.89
CA PHE A 164 -8.92 -1.44 7.56
C PHE A 164 -10.32 -0.84 7.35
N ALA A 165 -11.37 -1.57 7.74
CA ALA A 165 -12.74 -1.10 7.61
C ALA A 165 -12.99 0.16 8.45
N ARG A 166 -12.46 0.20 9.68
CA ARG A 166 -12.48 1.39 10.53
C ARG A 166 -11.79 2.57 9.85
N ALA A 167 -10.59 2.38 9.30
CA ALA A 167 -9.87 3.44 8.58
C ALA A 167 -10.65 3.97 7.36
N VAL A 168 -11.32 3.08 6.62
CA VAL A 168 -12.21 3.43 5.52
C VAL A 168 -13.40 4.27 6.02
N ALA A 169 -14.04 3.85 7.10
CA ALA A 169 -15.14 4.57 7.74
C ALA A 169 -14.72 5.99 8.17
N GLU A 170 -13.56 6.13 8.81
CA GLU A 170 -13.01 7.41 9.25
C GLU A 170 -12.81 8.39 8.07
N VAL A 171 -12.34 7.91 6.91
CA VAL A 171 -12.23 8.73 5.70
C VAL A 171 -13.60 9.19 5.22
N PHE A 172 -14.58 8.28 5.11
CA PHE A 172 -15.93 8.66 4.66
C PHE A 172 -16.59 9.67 5.60
N LEU A 173 -16.44 9.51 6.92
CA LEU A 173 -16.88 10.52 7.91
C LEU A 173 -16.24 11.88 7.65
N GLY A 174 -14.93 11.92 7.36
CA GLY A 174 -14.21 13.15 7.00
C GLY A 174 -14.72 13.83 5.73
N TYR A 175 -15.32 13.08 4.80
CA TYR A 175 -16.00 13.62 3.62
C TYR A 175 -17.49 13.96 3.85
N GLY A 176 -17.99 13.84 5.08
CA GLY A 176 -19.38 14.15 5.42
C GLY A 176 -20.38 13.10 4.91
N TYR A 177 -20.02 11.82 4.95
CA TYR A 177 -20.97 10.72 4.78
C TYR A 177 -21.53 10.27 6.14
N SER A 178 -22.79 9.82 6.15
CA SER A 178 -23.28 8.94 7.21
C SER A 178 -22.74 7.53 6.97
N VAL A 179 -22.04 6.97 7.96
CA VAL A 179 -21.42 5.65 7.85
C VAL A 179 -22.18 4.64 8.71
N TYR A 180 -22.64 3.56 8.07
CA TYR A 180 -23.20 2.38 8.73
C TYR A 180 -22.10 1.32 8.78
N PHE A 181 -21.54 1.11 9.98
CA PHE A 181 -20.39 0.24 10.19
C PHE A 181 -20.82 -1.06 10.86
N PHE A 182 -20.44 -2.21 10.27
CA PHE A 182 -20.73 -3.51 10.87
C PHE A 182 -19.88 -3.73 12.13
N ASP A 183 -20.50 -4.31 13.16
CA ASP A 183 -19.87 -4.60 14.44
C ASP A 183 -19.03 -5.90 14.43
N ALA A 184 -19.30 -6.80 13.49
CA ALA A 184 -18.62 -8.09 13.34
C ALA A 184 -18.25 -8.40 11.87
N PRO A 185 -17.32 -9.35 11.61
CA PRO A 185 -17.08 -9.84 10.26
C PRO A 185 -18.35 -10.40 9.62
N CYS A 186 -18.62 -10.02 8.36
CA CYS A 186 -19.82 -10.40 7.61
C CYS A 186 -19.48 -10.88 6.19
N PRO A 187 -20.31 -11.75 5.59
CA PRO A 187 -20.19 -12.11 4.19
C PRO A 187 -20.65 -10.95 3.28
N TYR A 188 -20.11 -10.88 2.07
CA TYR A 188 -20.42 -9.80 1.11
C TYR A 188 -21.93 -9.59 0.84
N PRO A 189 -22.80 -10.61 0.72
CA PRO A 189 -24.23 -10.40 0.47
C PRO A 189 -25.00 -9.67 1.58
N GLU A 190 -24.44 -9.54 2.79
CA GLU A 190 -25.06 -8.77 3.88
C GLU A 190 -24.80 -7.26 3.77
N VAL A 191 -23.83 -6.84 2.96
CA VAL A 191 -23.40 -5.44 2.76
C VAL A 191 -24.11 -4.82 1.57
#